data_AF-A0A956ZFG0-F1
#
_entry.id   AF-A0A956ZFG0-F1
#
_cell.length_a   1.000
_cell.length_b   1.000
_cell.length_c   1.000
_cell.angle_alpha   90.00
_cell.angle_beta   90.00
_cell.angle_gamma   90.00
#
_symmetry.space_group_name_H-M   'P 1'
#
loop_
_entity.id
_entity.type
_entity.pdbx_description
1 polymer ?
#
loop_
_entity_poly.entity_id
_entity_poly.type
_entity_poly.pdbx_seq_one_letter_code
_entity_poly.pdbx_strand_id
1 'polypeptide(L)'
;MKEPSDSDLLNKLYIAAPCSVPWDSMEGDDRVRHCGQCALNVYDVSKLTTKEAADLIRNKEDRLCMRLYRRADGTIITDNCPVGLRRIRDRLKLTAAAVLAIFVILGFMDSAQAQGLVGAPVDPRYGQSGPSDLMEPLVSATLYWHTPIPYILSAALAIWAHLRQRRATYFLCSFFIVAVAGATGFVAALYPQVHRWY
;
A
#
# COMPACT_ATOMS: atom_id res chain seq x y z
N MET A 1 -44.12 -12.88 -5.80
CA MET A 1 -43.08 -13.72 -6.43
C MET A 1 -41.79 -12.93 -6.39
N LYS A 2 -40.71 -13.45 -5.81
CA LYS A 2 -39.44 -12.73 -5.65
C LYS A 2 -38.67 -12.83 -6.97
N GLU A 3 -38.33 -11.69 -7.58
CA GLU A 3 -37.49 -11.68 -8.79
C GLU A 3 -36.16 -12.41 -8.52
N PRO A 4 -35.72 -13.30 -9.41
CA PRO A 4 -34.45 -13.99 -9.25
C PRO A 4 -33.30 -12.99 -9.41
N SER A 5 -32.48 -12.85 -8.37
CA SER A 5 -31.27 -12.01 -8.41
C SER A 5 -30.22 -12.57 -9.38
N ASP A 6 -29.43 -11.71 -10.03
CA ASP A 6 -28.35 -12.11 -10.96
C ASP A 6 -27.40 -13.18 -10.37
N SER A 7 -27.12 -13.11 -9.07
CA SER A 7 -26.29 -14.11 -8.37
C SER A 7 -26.91 -15.51 -8.34
N ASP A 8 -28.23 -15.61 -8.25
CA ASP A 8 -28.94 -16.90 -8.25
C ASP A 8 -28.90 -17.55 -9.64
N LEU A 9 -29.02 -16.73 -10.69
CA LEU A 9 -28.85 -17.18 -12.08
C LEU A 9 -27.45 -17.76 -12.31
N LEU A 10 -26.41 -17.08 -11.82
CA LEU A 10 -25.04 -17.59 -11.91
C LEU A 10 -24.85 -18.88 -11.11
N ASN A 11 -25.35 -18.95 -9.87
CA ASN A 11 -25.12 -20.11 -9.00
C ASN A 11 -25.69 -21.42 -9.56
N LYS A 12 -26.78 -21.34 -10.34
CA LYS A 12 -27.41 -22.48 -11.03
C LYS A 12 -26.68 -22.95 -12.30
N LEU A 13 -25.70 -22.18 -12.79
CA LEU A 13 -25.06 -22.44 -14.06
C LEU A 13 -23.97 -23.53 -13.98
N TYR A 14 -24.05 -24.57 -14.80
CA TYR A 14 -23.04 -25.63 -14.86
C TYR A 14 -22.50 -25.78 -16.28
N ILE A 15 -21.22 -26.17 -16.40
CA ILE A 15 -20.57 -26.40 -17.69
C ILE A 15 -20.98 -27.80 -18.16
N ALA A 16 -21.83 -27.87 -19.17
CA ALA A 16 -22.31 -29.15 -19.71
C ALA A 16 -21.19 -29.93 -20.45
N ALA A 17 -20.28 -29.23 -21.12
CA ALA A 17 -19.18 -29.80 -21.88
C ALA A 17 -17.85 -29.12 -21.50
N PRO A 18 -17.07 -29.70 -20.56
CA PRO A 18 -15.80 -29.11 -20.15
C PRO A 18 -14.76 -29.23 -21.28
N CYS A 19 -14.04 -28.14 -21.53
CA CYS A 19 -12.87 -28.14 -22.41
C CYS A 19 -11.65 -28.63 -21.62
N SER A 20 -10.88 -29.56 -22.20
CA SER A 20 -9.66 -30.11 -21.60
C SER A 20 -8.41 -29.25 -21.84
N VAL A 21 -8.50 -28.21 -22.69
CA VAL A 21 -7.38 -27.31 -22.98
C VAL A 21 -7.06 -26.45 -21.75
N PRO A 22 -5.79 -26.38 -21.32
CA PRO A 22 -5.41 -25.50 -20.23
C PRO A 22 -5.56 -24.04 -20.65
N TRP A 23 -6.08 -23.21 -19.74
CA TRP A 23 -6.26 -21.77 -19.95
C TRP A 23 -4.96 -21.04 -20.37
N ASP A 24 -3.82 -21.51 -19.86
CA ASP A 24 -2.51 -20.90 -20.10
C ASP A 24 -1.98 -21.13 -21.52
N SER A 25 -2.54 -22.10 -22.27
CA SER A 25 -2.19 -22.32 -23.68
C SER A 25 -3.13 -21.60 -24.65
N MET A 26 -4.07 -20.77 -24.16
CA MET A 26 -5.01 -20.00 -24.97
C MET A 26 -4.46 -18.61 -25.25
N GLU A 27 -4.86 -18.01 -26.37
CA GLU A 27 -4.39 -16.69 -26.80
C GLU A 27 -5.40 -15.60 -26.40
N GLY A 28 -4.95 -14.51 -25.80
CA GLY A 28 -5.82 -13.40 -25.39
C GLY A 28 -5.35 -12.71 -24.12
N ASP A 29 -6.27 -12.09 -23.40
CA ASP A 29 -6.00 -11.36 -22.16
C ASP A 29 -6.38 -12.18 -20.91
N ASP A 30 -6.33 -11.56 -19.72
CA ASP A 30 -6.70 -12.24 -18.47
C ASP A 30 -8.21 -12.40 -18.27
N ARG A 31 -9.04 -11.71 -19.07
CA ARG A 31 -10.50 -11.69 -18.95
C ARG A 31 -11.16 -12.58 -20.01
N VAL A 32 -10.61 -12.63 -21.21
CA VAL A 32 -11.10 -13.36 -22.38
C VAL A 32 -9.92 -13.94 -23.16
N ARG A 33 -9.94 -15.25 -23.37
CA ARG A 33 -8.99 -15.94 -24.25
C ARG A 33 -9.72 -16.73 -25.32
N HIS A 34 -9.08 -16.87 -26.47
CA HIS A 34 -9.56 -17.69 -27.56
C HIS A 34 -9.00 -19.10 -27.45
N CYS A 35 -9.89 -20.10 -27.42
CA CYS A 35 -9.50 -21.50 -27.46
C CYS A 35 -9.50 -21.99 -28.91
N GLY A 36 -8.33 -22.34 -29.45
CA GLY A 36 -8.20 -22.87 -30.82
C GLY A 36 -8.88 -24.23 -31.05
N GLN A 37 -9.08 -25.04 -30.01
CA GLN A 37 -9.80 -26.32 -30.15
C GLN A 37 -11.31 -26.15 -30.24
N CYS A 38 -11.88 -25.27 -29.40
CA CYS A 38 -13.33 -25.04 -29.38
C CYS A 38 -13.78 -23.96 -30.39
N ALA A 39 -12.82 -23.21 -30.94
CA ALA A 39 -13.05 -22.01 -31.75
C ALA A 39 -13.99 -20.98 -31.08
N LEU A 40 -13.92 -20.91 -29.74
CA LEU A 40 -14.78 -20.05 -28.92
C LEU A 40 -13.92 -19.18 -28.00
N ASN A 41 -14.47 -18.01 -27.68
CA ASN A 41 -13.93 -17.15 -26.63
C ASN A 41 -14.35 -17.72 -25.27
N VAL A 42 -13.36 -17.97 -24.43
CA VAL A 42 -13.49 -18.44 -23.06
C VAL A 42 -13.38 -17.23 -22.14
N TYR A 43 -14.45 -16.94 -21.43
CA TYR A 43 -14.53 -15.81 -20.50
C TYR A 43 -14.19 -16.26 -19.07
N ASP A 44 -13.26 -15.59 -18.40
CA ASP A 44 -12.96 -15.86 -16.99
C ASP A 44 -13.95 -15.10 -16.08
N VAL A 45 -14.85 -15.85 -15.44
CA VAL A 45 -15.90 -15.26 -14.58
C VAL A 45 -15.32 -14.65 -13.31
N SER A 46 -14.14 -15.09 -12.84
CA SER A 46 -13.46 -14.47 -11.70
C SER A 46 -13.01 -13.04 -11.96
N LYS A 47 -12.89 -12.64 -13.24
CA LYS A 47 -12.54 -11.29 -13.68
C LYS A 47 -13.76 -10.45 -14.10
N LEU A 48 -14.96 -11.01 -14.01
CA LEU A 48 -16.21 -10.36 -14.37
C LEU A 48 -17.02 -10.05 -13.12
N THR A 49 -17.74 -8.93 -13.12
CA THR A 49 -18.74 -8.67 -12.08
C THR A 49 -19.97 -9.56 -12.27
N THR A 50 -20.75 -9.75 -11.20
CA THR A 50 -22.01 -10.52 -11.24
C THR A 50 -22.96 -10.03 -12.34
N LYS A 51 -23.04 -8.71 -12.54
CA LYS A 51 -23.89 -8.10 -13.58
C LYS A 51 -23.36 -8.40 -14.97
N GLU A 52 -22.07 -8.14 -15.21
CA GLU A 52 -21.46 -8.40 -16.52
C GLU A 52 -21.54 -9.89 -16.90
N ALA A 53 -21.34 -10.80 -15.95
CA ALA A 53 -21.48 -12.23 -16.19
C ALA A 53 -22.93 -12.60 -16.53
N ALA A 54 -23.91 -12.05 -15.80
CA ALA A 54 -25.33 -12.28 -16.09
C ALA A 54 -25.76 -11.68 -17.43
N ASP A 55 -25.25 -10.49 -17.78
CA ASP A 55 -25.49 -9.85 -19.07
C ASP A 55 -24.86 -10.62 -20.22
N LEU A 56 -23.65 -11.17 -20.04
CA LEU A 56 -23.03 -12.05 -21.03
C LEU A 56 -23.90 -13.29 -21.32
N ILE A 57 -24.49 -13.88 -20.28
CA ILE A 57 -25.39 -15.03 -20.43
C ILE A 57 -26.70 -14.61 -21.11
N ARG A 58 -27.28 -13.46 -20.74
CA ARG A 58 -28.50 -12.95 -21.35
C ARG A 58 -28.32 -12.57 -22.82
N ASN A 59 -27.15 -12.03 -23.19
CA ASN A 59 -26.88 -11.52 -24.52
C ASN A 59 -26.31 -12.57 -25.49
N LYS A 60 -25.86 -13.74 -25.00
CA LYS A 60 -25.26 -14.82 -25.81
C LYS A 60 -26.15 -16.06 -25.73
N GLU A 61 -26.98 -16.28 -26.74
CA GLU A 61 -28.00 -17.33 -26.73
C GLU A 61 -27.49 -18.73 -27.14
N ASP A 62 -26.41 -18.82 -27.92
CA ASP A 62 -26.02 -20.10 -28.54
C ASP A 62 -24.93 -20.86 -27.79
N ARG A 63 -23.69 -20.37 -27.87
CA ARG A 63 -22.51 -21.08 -27.38
C ARG A 63 -21.58 -20.13 -26.68
N LEU A 64 -21.53 -20.25 -25.36
CA LEU A 64 -20.65 -19.48 -24.49
C LEU A 64 -19.70 -20.43 -23.78
N CYS A 65 -18.40 -20.21 -23.93
CA CYS A 65 -17.40 -20.91 -23.13
C CYS A 65 -16.98 -20.00 -21.98
N MET A 66 -16.94 -20.53 -20.77
CA MET A 66 -16.55 -19.76 -19.60
C MET A 66 -15.79 -20.62 -18.61
N ARG A 67 -14.87 -19.97 -17.89
CA ARG A 67 -14.14 -20.56 -16.79
C ARG A 67 -14.82 -20.13 -15.49
N LEU A 68 -15.31 -21.12 -14.75
CA LEU A 68 -16.01 -20.94 -13.48
C LEU A 68 -15.14 -21.43 -12.33
N TYR A 69 -15.17 -20.70 -11.22
CA TYR A 69 -14.62 -21.16 -9.95
C TYR A 69 -15.73 -21.16 -8.91
N ARG A 70 -15.86 -22.26 -8.17
CA ARG A 70 -16.86 -22.40 -7.10
C ARG A 70 -16.17 -22.46 -5.75
N ARG A 71 -16.71 -21.75 -4.76
CA ARG A 71 -16.30 -21.90 -3.36
C ARG A 71 -16.98 -23.15 -2.77
N ALA A 72 -16.49 -23.60 -1.61
CA ALA A 72 -17.08 -24.69 -0.83
C ALA A 72 -18.57 -24.49 -0.48
N ASP A 73 -19.08 -23.26 -0.51
CA ASP A 73 -20.50 -22.93 -0.31
C ASP A 73 -21.36 -23.12 -1.58
N GLY A 74 -20.75 -23.50 -2.70
CA GLY A 74 -21.41 -23.66 -3.99
C GLY A 74 -21.57 -22.37 -4.79
N THR A 75 -21.18 -21.20 -4.25
CA THR A 75 -21.28 -19.92 -4.95
C THR A 75 -20.18 -19.74 -5.99
N ILE A 76 -20.51 -19.12 -7.12
CA ILE A 76 -19.52 -18.80 -8.16
C ILE A 76 -18.72 -17.57 -7.73
N ILE A 77 -17.39 -17.68 -7.84
CA ILE A 77 -16.47 -16.58 -7.60
C ILE A 77 -16.51 -15.64 -8.80
N THR A 78 -16.86 -14.39 -8.53
CA THR A 78 -16.81 -13.26 -9.47
C THR A 78 -15.80 -12.22 -8.96
N ASP A 79 -15.44 -11.25 -9.80
CA ASP A 79 -14.56 -10.12 -9.39
C ASP A 79 -15.15 -9.36 -8.19
N ASN A 80 -16.47 -9.43 -8.05
CA ASN A 80 -17.20 -8.91 -6.91
C ASN A 80 -17.13 -9.90 -5.72
N CYS A 81 -15.92 -10.13 -5.23
CA CYS A 81 -15.59 -10.96 -4.06
C CYS A 81 -16.42 -10.56 -2.83
N PRO A 82 -16.87 -11.52 -1.99
CA PRO A 82 -18.02 -11.38 -1.12
C PRO A 82 -17.77 -10.41 0.04
N VAL A 83 -18.88 -9.84 0.50
CA VAL A 83 -19.18 -8.94 1.64
C VAL A 83 -18.14 -8.70 2.76
N GLY A 84 -17.21 -9.63 3.03
CA GLY A 84 -16.17 -9.50 4.05
C GLY A 84 -14.98 -8.62 3.65
N LEU A 85 -14.53 -8.70 2.39
CA LEU A 85 -13.33 -7.98 1.93
C LEU A 85 -13.64 -6.63 1.28
N ARG A 86 -14.92 -6.38 0.92
CA ARG A 86 -15.37 -5.11 0.33
C ARG A 86 -15.11 -3.92 1.26
N ARG A 87 -15.47 -4.06 2.54
CA ARG A 87 -15.23 -3.03 3.57
C ARG A 87 -13.74 -2.75 3.77
N ILE A 88 -12.89 -3.77 3.67
CA ILE A 88 -11.45 -3.63 3.82
C ILE A 88 -10.87 -2.93 2.58
N ARG A 89 -11.23 -3.36 1.37
CA ARG A 89 -10.82 -2.75 0.11
C ARG A 89 -11.23 -1.27 0.02
N ASP A 90 -12.47 -0.95 0.35
CA ASP A 90 -12.99 0.41 0.22
C ASP A 90 -12.34 1.35 1.26
N ARG A 91 -12.07 0.85 2.48
CA ARG A 91 -11.27 1.58 3.47
C ARG A 91 -9.83 1.79 3.00
N LEU A 92 -9.18 0.77 2.43
CA LEU A 92 -7.82 0.88 1.91
C LEU A 92 -7.70 1.91 0.79
N LYS A 93 -8.67 1.95 -0.13
CA LYS A 93 -8.72 2.95 -1.20
C LYS A 93 -8.87 4.37 -0.64
N LEU A 94 -9.77 4.57 0.33
CA LEU A 94 -9.97 5.86 0.97
C LEU A 94 -8.72 6.31 1.74
N THR A 95 -8.09 5.41 2.49
CA THR A 95 -6.85 5.72 3.23
C THR A 95 -5.70 6.03 2.30
N ALA A 96 -5.54 5.29 1.20
CA ALA A 96 -4.48 5.55 0.22
C ALA A 96 -4.65 6.92 -0.46
N ALA A 97 -5.89 7.28 -0.83
CA ALA A 97 -6.18 8.59 -1.41
C ALA A 97 -5.90 9.74 -0.42
N ALA A 98 -6.29 9.58 0.85
CA ALA A 98 -6.02 10.57 1.89
C ALA A 98 -4.52 10.76 2.14
N VAL A 99 -3.75 9.67 2.21
CA VAL A 99 -2.29 9.72 2.37
C VAL A 99 -1.63 10.42 1.18
N LEU A 100 -2.03 10.07 -0.05
CA LEU A 100 -1.51 10.75 -1.25
C LEU A 100 -1.84 12.25 -1.26
N ALA A 101 -3.06 12.64 -0.87
CA ALA A 101 -3.44 14.05 -0.78
C ALA A 101 -2.60 14.81 0.26
N ILE A 102 -2.32 14.19 1.42
CA ILE A 102 -1.44 14.77 2.43
C ILE A 102 -0.01 14.96 1.89
N PHE A 103 0.53 13.97 1.19
CA PHE A 103 1.86 14.10 0.57
C PHE A 103 1.91 15.20 -0.50
N VAL A 104 0.84 15.38 -1.28
CA VAL A 104 0.75 16.49 -2.24
C VAL A 104 0.71 17.83 -1.50
N ILE A 105 -0.11 17.97 -0.47
CA ILE A 105 -0.22 19.24 0.29
C ILE A 105 1.10 19.58 0.99
N LEU A 106 1.74 18.61 1.64
CA LEU A 106 3.01 18.82 2.33
C LEU A 106 4.17 19.05 1.37
N GLY A 107 4.19 18.38 0.21
CA GLY A 107 5.22 18.55 -0.82
C GLY A 107 5.17 19.90 -1.53
N PHE A 108 4.05 20.62 -1.48
CA PHE A 108 3.91 21.97 -2.03
C PHE A 108 4.47 23.07 -1.11
N MET A 109 4.84 22.75 0.14
CA MET A 109 5.22 23.77 1.14
C MET A 109 6.74 23.98 1.29
N ASP A 110 7.57 23.26 0.53
CA ASP A 110 9.05 23.38 0.56
C ASP A 110 9.65 24.22 -0.58
N SER A 111 8.87 24.71 -1.56
CA SER A 111 9.42 25.48 -2.69
C SER A 111 9.46 27.00 -2.50
N ALA A 112 9.13 27.53 -1.32
CA ALA A 112 8.96 28.98 -1.10
C ALA A 112 10.18 29.72 -0.49
N GLN A 113 11.29 29.05 -0.14
CA GLN A 113 12.47 29.70 0.44
C GLN A 113 13.74 29.46 -0.38
N ALA A 114 13.77 29.92 -1.63
CA ALA A 114 15.01 30.01 -2.42
C ALA A 114 15.14 31.32 -3.21
N GLN A 115 14.57 32.43 -2.71
CA GLN A 115 14.78 33.76 -3.28
C GLN A 115 15.14 34.76 -2.17
N GLY A 116 16.41 34.81 -1.82
CA GLY A 116 16.94 35.88 -0.99
C GLY A 116 18.16 35.44 -0.22
N LEU A 117 19.33 35.51 -0.87
CA LEU A 117 20.65 35.75 -0.25
C LEU A 117 21.82 35.60 -1.25
N VAL A 118 21.58 35.51 -2.57
CA VAL A 118 22.66 35.68 -3.56
C VAL A 118 22.77 37.16 -3.88
N GLY A 119 23.51 37.94 -3.07
CA GLY A 119 23.78 39.34 -3.41
C GLY A 119 24.21 40.29 -2.30
N ALA A 120 24.41 39.86 -1.04
CA ALA A 120 24.96 40.76 -0.04
C ALA A 120 26.47 40.99 -0.30
N PRO A 121 26.94 42.25 -0.43
CA PRO A 121 28.37 42.53 -0.55
C PRO A 121 29.06 42.22 0.80
N VAL A 122 30.09 41.37 0.75
CA VAL A 122 30.95 41.07 1.90
C VAL A 122 31.98 42.20 2.03
N ASP A 123 31.94 42.97 3.12
CA ASP A 123 32.96 43.97 3.42
C ASP A 123 34.24 43.26 3.94
N PRO A 124 35.41 43.41 3.29
CA PRO A 124 36.64 42.73 3.71
C PRO A 124 37.25 43.27 5.01
N ARG A 125 36.72 44.36 5.60
CA ARG A 125 37.34 45.01 6.76
C ARG A 125 37.14 44.29 8.10
N TYR A 126 36.24 43.32 8.20
CA TYR A 126 36.10 42.52 9.42
C TYR A 126 36.94 41.25 9.37
N GLY A 127 38.26 41.45 9.30
CA GLY A 127 39.27 40.44 9.59
C GLY A 127 39.74 40.57 11.04
N GLN A 128 39.52 39.51 11.80
CA GLN A 128 40.30 39.07 12.97
C GLN A 128 40.61 40.09 14.08
N SER A 129 39.86 40.02 15.18
CA SER A 129 40.44 39.97 16.53
C SER A 129 39.35 39.73 17.58
N GLY A 130 39.48 38.62 18.31
CA GLY A 130 38.67 38.31 19.48
C GLY A 130 39.28 37.10 20.19
N PRO A 131 39.85 37.26 21.39
CA PRO A 131 40.69 36.25 22.03
C PRO A 131 39.83 35.08 22.51
N SER A 132 40.19 33.88 22.05
CA SER A 132 39.69 32.62 22.55
C SER A 132 40.36 32.31 23.89
N ASP A 133 39.96 32.99 24.96
CA ASP A 133 40.22 32.57 26.33
C ASP A 133 39.22 33.25 27.24
N LEU A 134 38.18 32.51 27.65
CA LEU A 134 37.64 32.44 29.01
C LEU A 134 36.38 31.55 29.03
N MET A 135 36.56 30.33 29.56
CA MET A 135 35.58 29.63 30.43
C MET A 135 34.53 28.70 29.80
N GLU A 136 34.96 27.48 29.46
CA GLU A 136 34.26 26.23 29.85
C GLU A 136 34.77 25.84 31.27
N PRO A 137 34.06 25.13 32.18
CA PRO A 137 33.02 24.11 31.93
C PRO A 137 31.90 24.00 33.02
N LEU A 138 30.61 23.92 32.64
CA LEU A 138 29.57 23.50 33.61
C LEU A 138 28.35 22.78 33.00
N VAL A 139 28.39 22.36 31.73
CA VAL A 139 27.20 21.83 31.03
C VAL A 139 27.24 20.31 30.76
N SER A 140 28.29 19.60 31.17
CA SER A 140 28.41 18.15 30.87
C SER A 140 27.80 17.20 31.91
N ALA A 141 27.32 17.69 33.07
CA ALA A 141 26.88 16.82 34.16
C ALA A 141 25.36 16.58 34.24
N THR A 142 24.52 17.39 33.59
CA THR A 142 23.05 17.35 33.78
C THR A 142 22.26 16.61 32.70
N LEU A 143 22.86 16.26 31.56
CA LEU A 143 22.13 15.66 30.43
C LEU A 143 22.17 14.13 30.34
N TYR A 144 22.92 13.43 31.20
CA TYR A 144 23.09 11.98 31.08
C TYR A 144 22.21 11.09 31.97
N TRP A 145 21.38 11.64 32.86
CA TRP A 145 20.66 10.84 33.87
C TRP A 145 19.17 10.56 33.61
N HIS A 146 18.57 11.08 32.53
CA HIS A 146 17.14 10.85 32.25
C HIS A 146 16.84 10.57 30.78
N THR A 147 17.42 9.50 30.22
CA THR A 147 16.89 8.91 28.99
C THR A 147 16.45 7.45 29.22
N PRO A 148 15.14 7.13 29.18
CA PRO A 148 14.60 5.78 29.39
C PRO A 148 14.76 4.88 28.14
N ILE A 149 15.82 5.11 27.37
CA ILE A 149 16.08 4.46 26.08
C ILE A 149 16.23 2.92 26.18
N PRO A 150 16.81 2.32 27.24
CA PRO A 150 16.93 0.85 27.29
C PRO A 150 15.62 0.11 27.59
N TYR A 151 14.64 0.76 28.25
CA TYR A 151 13.36 0.12 28.61
C TYR A 151 12.35 0.08 27.47
N ILE A 152 12.40 1.05 26.55
CA ILE A 152 11.51 1.10 25.39
C ILE A 152 11.89 0.00 24.38
N LEU A 153 13.19 -0.26 24.21
CA LEU A 153 13.69 -1.33 23.34
C LEU A 153 13.34 -2.73 23.84
N SER A 154 13.37 -2.98 25.17
CA SER A 154 13.00 -4.28 25.73
C SER A 154 11.50 -4.55 25.65
N ALA A 155 10.66 -3.54 25.90
CA ALA A 155 9.20 -3.66 25.75
C ALA A 155 8.79 -3.93 24.28
N ALA A 156 9.42 -3.25 23.32
CA ALA A 156 9.16 -3.46 21.90
C ALA A 156 9.51 -4.90 21.44
N LEU A 157 10.62 -5.47 21.92
CA LEU A 157 11.02 -6.85 21.63
C LEU A 157 10.08 -7.89 22.25
N ALA A 158 9.61 -7.65 23.48
CA ALA A 158 8.65 -8.54 24.14
C ALA A 158 7.29 -8.56 23.41
N ILE A 159 6.81 -7.39 22.98
CA ILE A 159 5.57 -7.26 22.19
C ILE A 159 5.74 -7.96 20.82
N TRP A 160 6.90 -7.83 20.18
CA TRP A 160 7.20 -8.50 18.91
C TRP A 160 7.23 -10.02 19.02
N ALA A 161 7.86 -10.55 20.08
CA ALA A 161 7.89 -11.99 20.37
C ALA A 161 6.48 -12.54 20.64
N HIS A 162 5.64 -11.79 21.35
CA HIS A 162 4.26 -12.19 21.65
C HIS A 162 3.34 -12.15 20.41
N LEU A 163 3.59 -11.24 19.47
CA LEU A 163 2.82 -11.10 18.23
C LEU A 163 3.26 -12.06 17.11
N ARG A 164 4.47 -12.68 17.22
CA ARG A 164 5.00 -13.64 16.24
C ARG A 164 4.19 -14.93 16.11
N GLN A 165 3.34 -15.24 17.09
CA GLN A 165 2.50 -16.45 17.09
C GLN A 165 1.19 -16.29 16.29
N ARG A 166 0.85 -15.09 15.82
CA ARG A 166 -0.32 -14.84 14.96
C ARG A 166 0.13 -14.44 13.55
N ARG A 167 0.14 -15.40 12.63
CA ARG A 167 0.58 -15.32 11.22
C ARG A 167 -0.10 -14.26 10.31
N ALA A 168 -0.76 -13.23 10.84
CA ALA A 168 -1.57 -12.28 10.06
C ALA A 168 -1.06 -10.81 10.06
N THR A 169 0.03 -10.47 10.72
CA THR A 169 0.44 -9.07 10.97
C THR A 169 1.75 -8.62 10.31
N TYR A 170 2.37 -9.45 9.47
CA TYR A 170 3.67 -9.16 8.83
C TYR A 170 3.69 -7.85 8.03
N PHE A 171 2.56 -7.41 7.46
CA PHE A 171 2.49 -6.16 6.71
C PHE A 171 2.58 -4.90 7.59
N LEU A 172 1.97 -4.90 8.77
CA LEU A 172 1.93 -3.72 9.65
C LEU A 172 3.26 -3.51 10.39
N CYS A 173 3.95 -4.61 10.76
CA CYS A 173 5.23 -4.53 11.46
C CYS A 173 6.37 -4.06 10.54
N SER A 174 6.36 -4.51 9.28
CA SER A 174 7.30 -4.04 8.25
C SER A 174 7.14 -2.54 7.98
N PHE A 175 5.90 -2.07 7.91
CA PHE A 175 5.60 -0.65 7.67
C PHE A 175 6.04 0.24 8.83
N PHE A 176 5.86 -0.22 10.08
CA PHE A 176 6.25 0.54 11.26
C PHE A 176 7.78 0.65 11.41
N ILE A 177 8.52 -0.42 11.08
CA ILE A 177 10.00 -0.41 11.10
C ILE A 177 10.55 0.54 10.03
N VAL A 178 9.98 0.54 8.82
CA VAL A 178 10.39 1.46 7.74
C VAL A 178 10.06 2.92 8.09
N ALA A 179 8.91 3.18 8.72
CA ALA A 179 8.53 4.52 9.15
C ALA A 179 9.44 5.08 10.26
N VAL A 180 9.79 4.26 11.25
CA VAL A 180 10.70 4.67 12.33
C VAL A 180 12.13 4.86 11.82
N ALA A 181 12.62 3.97 10.94
CA ALA A 181 13.94 4.12 10.31
C ALA A 181 14.05 5.39 9.45
N GLY A 182 12.99 5.73 8.71
CA GLY A 182 12.91 6.97 7.93
C GLY A 182 12.94 8.22 8.82
N ALA A 183 12.22 8.21 9.95
CA ALA A 183 12.22 9.32 10.89
C ALA A 183 13.60 9.53 11.57
N THR A 184 14.31 8.44 11.91
CA THR A 184 15.66 8.54 12.49
C THR A 184 16.73 8.95 11.48
N GLY A 185 16.59 8.54 10.21
CA GLY A 185 17.49 8.95 9.13
C GLY A 185 17.39 10.44 8.79
N PHE A 186 16.18 11.00 8.87
CA PHE A 186 15.94 12.43 8.62
C PHE A 186 16.55 13.32 9.73
N VAL A 187 16.53 12.87 10.99
CA VAL A 187 17.15 13.59 12.12
C VAL A 187 18.69 13.57 12.03
N ALA A 188 19.30 12.47 11.56
CA ALA A 188 20.74 12.40 11.37
C ALA A 188 21.26 13.30 10.22
N ALA A 189 20.44 13.54 9.19
CA ALA A 189 20.78 14.42 8.06
C ALA A 189 20.68 15.93 8.40
N LEU A 190 19.94 16.30 9.44
CA LEU A 190 19.82 17.68 9.95
C LEU A 190 20.88 18.03 11.00
N TYR A 191 21.57 17.04 11.57
CA TYR A 191 22.61 17.23 12.59
C TYR A 191 23.90 17.96 12.11
N PRO A 192 24.37 17.86 10.85
CA PRO A 192 25.62 18.53 10.45
C PRO A 192 25.45 20.03 10.15
N GLN A 193 24.24 20.58 10.15
CA GLN A 193 24.00 22.01 9.87
C GLN A 193 24.08 22.91 11.12
N VAL A 194 23.96 22.35 12.33
CA VAL A 194 23.95 23.15 13.57
C VAL A 194 25.35 23.40 14.13
N HIS A 195 26.35 22.62 13.73
CA HIS A 195 27.74 22.76 14.21
C HIS A 195 28.62 23.76 13.42
N ARG A 196 28.05 24.57 12.52
CA ARG A 196 28.80 25.61 11.78
C ARG A 196 28.71 27.01 12.41
N TRP A 197 28.14 27.13 13.61
CA TRP A 197 28.03 28.39 14.38
C TRP A 197 28.58 28.29 15.81
N TYR A 198 29.63 27.48 16.02
CA TYR A 198 30.53 27.58 17.17
C TYR A 198 31.98 27.46 16.71
#